data_AF-A0AAT9GPK8-F1
#
_entry.id   AF-A0AAT9GPK8-F1
#
_cell.length_a   1.000
_cell.length_b   1.000
_cell.length_c   1.000
_cell.angle_alpha   90.00
_cell.angle_beta   90.00
_cell.angle_gamma   90.00
#
_symmetry.space_group_name_H-M   'P 1'
#
loop_
_entity.id
_entity.type
_entity.pdbx_description
1 polymer ?
#
loop_
_entity_poly.entity_id
_entity_poly.type
_entity_poly.pdbx_seq_one_letter_code
_entity_poly.pdbx_strand_id
1 'polypeptide(L)'
;MNEKIEKAIKEMGFKELTEVQKKTIPLMLQGKNVVVRAKTGSGKTAAFVIPILELGKKSLIVTPTRELTRQIASHIRDIGRYMDVKVAEVYGGMPYKSQIKRVKDANIIVATPGRLLDLWSKGEIDLSSFEIVILDEADLMLEMGFIDDVKIILSQTSNRKITGLFSATIPEEIRKIAREFISDYEEVEACIGLANVEHNFIRVEDDWRSKIKALRTYKESGIIVFVRTRSRVAKLVRIFDNAVELRGDLPQSVRNRNIDAFRKGEYDMLITTDVASRGLDIPLVGEIINFDAPKDIRTYIHRIGRTGRMGKQGKAITFLLDSEYWLEREVKKLLNSKA
;
A
#
# COMPACT_ATOMS: atom_id res chain seq x y z
N MET A 1 18.47 -18.68 -1.25
CA MET A 1 18.45 -17.21 -1.10
C MET A 1 19.90 -16.78 -1.02
N ASN A 2 20.31 -15.79 -1.81
CA ASN A 2 21.65 -15.23 -1.88
C ASN A 2 22.09 -14.73 -0.49
N GLU A 3 23.31 -15.05 -0.08
CA GLU A 3 23.86 -14.68 1.24
C GLU A 3 23.84 -13.16 1.49
N LYS A 4 24.03 -12.36 0.43
CA LYS A 4 23.99 -10.88 0.51
C LYS A 4 22.59 -10.37 0.86
N ILE A 5 21.56 -10.97 0.28
CA ILE A 5 20.16 -10.64 0.56
C ILE A 5 19.81 -11.11 1.97
N GLU A 6 20.21 -12.33 2.34
CA GLU A 6 19.95 -12.88 3.67
C GLU A 6 20.58 -12.03 4.78
N LYS A 7 21.82 -11.55 4.57
CA LYS A 7 22.48 -10.62 5.48
C LYS A 7 21.70 -9.32 5.63
N ALA A 8 21.30 -8.70 4.52
CA ALA A 8 20.56 -7.44 4.52
C ALA A 8 19.21 -7.56 5.27
N ILE A 9 18.42 -8.59 4.98
CA ILE A 9 17.11 -8.76 5.64
C ILE A 9 17.26 -9.06 7.14
N LYS A 10 18.30 -9.80 7.57
CA LYS A 10 18.60 -10.00 8.99
C LYS A 10 18.92 -8.68 9.71
N GLU A 11 19.72 -7.82 9.10
CA GLU A 11 20.04 -6.48 9.63
C GLU A 11 18.81 -5.56 9.67
N MET A 12 17.87 -5.73 8.74
CA MET A 12 16.57 -5.06 8.75
C MET A 12 15.61 -5.63 9.82
N GLY A 13 16.02 -6.66 10.57
CA GLY A 13 15.22 -7.26 11.64
C GLY A 13 14.20 -8.30 11.18
N PHE A 14 14.34 -8.85 9.97
CA PHE A 14 13.48 -9.93 9.49
C PHE A 14 13.82 -11.20 10.26
N LYS A 15 12.94 -11.60 11.19
CA LYS A 15 13.09 -12.86 11.94
C LYS A 15 12.62 -14.07 11.13
N GLU A 16 11.47 -13.94 10.48
CA GLU A 16 10.87 -14.96 9.64
C GLU A 16 10.15 -14.34 8.45
N LEU A 17 10.03 -15.11 7.37
CA LEU A 17 9.20 -14.74 6.23
C LEU A 17 7.72 -14.75 6.61
N THR A 18 7.00 -13.71 6.19
CA THR A 18 5.55 -13.63 6.29
C THR A 18 4.86 -14.66 5.40
N GLU A 19 3.58 -14.94 5.64
CA GLU A 19 2.80 -15.89 4.83
C GLU A 19 2.84 -15.56 3.32
N VAL A 20 2.66 -14.29 2.97
CA VAL A 20 2.72 -13.84 1.56
C VAL A 20 4.11 -14.04 0.98
N GLN A 21 5.18 -13.79 1.75
CA GLN A 21 6.56 -14.02 1.31
C GLN A 21 6.84 -15.52 1.10
N LYS A 22 6.43 -16.38 2.05
CA LYS A 22 6.60 -17.84 1.98
C LYS A 22 5.91 -18.44 0.75
N LYS A 23 4.73 -17.93 0.38
CA LYS A 23 3.97 -18.40 -0.79
C LYS A 23 4.47 -17.81 -2.11
N THR A 24 4.78 -16.51 -2.16
CA THR A 24 5.08 -15.81 -3.41
C THR A 24 6.54 -15.95 -3.87
N ILE A 25 7.51 -15.88 -2.96
CA ILE A 25 8.94 -15.88 -3.32
C ILE A 25 9.33 -17.12 -4.13
N PRO A 26 8.97 -18.36 -3.73
CA PRO A 26 9.36 -19.55 -4.49
C PRO A 26 8.77 -19.58 -5.90
N LEU A 27 7.53 -19.14 -6.07
CA LEU A 27 6.84 -19.12 -7.38
C LEU A 27 7.56 -18.18 -8.35
N MET A 28 7.87 -16.96 -7.90
CA MET A 28 8.58 -15.99 -8.74
C MET A 28 10.00 -16.43 -9.08
N LEU A 29 10.72 -17.06 -8.13
CA LEU A 29 12.05 -17.63 -8.39
C LEU A 29 12.02 -18.78 -9.42
N GLN A 30 10.90 -19.51 -9.52
CA GLN A 30 10.67 -20.53 -10.55
C GLN A 30 10.28 -19.93 -11.91
N GLY A 31 10.19 -18.60 -12.03
CA GLY A 31 9.79 -17.93 -13.26
C GLY A 31 8.27 -17.87 -13.49
N LYS A 32 7.45 -18.19 -12.47
CA LYS A 32 5.99 -18.16 -12.60
C LYS A 32 5.45 -16.75 -12.47
N ASN A 33 4.38 -16.48 -13.22
CA ASN A 33 3.56 -15.29 -13.04
C ASN A 33 2.68 -15.43 -11.78
N VAL A 34 2.37 -14.33 -11.10
CA VAL A 34 1.59 -14.36 -9.86
C VAL A 34 0.54 -13.26 -9.80
N VAL A 35 -0.64 -13.59 -9.30
CA VAL A 35 -1.66 -12.63 -8.86
C VAL A 35 -1.83 -12.79 -7.37
N VAL A 36 -1.39 -11.78 -6.62
CA VAL A 36 -1.27 -11.81 -5.17
C VAL A 36 -2.30 -10.89 -4.54
N ARG A 37 -3.24 -11.48 -3.79
CA ARG A 37 -4.18 -10.78 -2.93
C ARG A 37 -3.71 -10.83 -1.48
N ALA A 38 -3.22 -9.70 -0.98
CA ALA A 38 -2.78 -9.58 0.40
C ALA A 38 -2.92 -8.14 0.94
N LYS A 39 -3.19 -8.00 2.24
CA LYS A 39 -3.36 -6.69 2.89
C LYS A 39 -2.10 -5.81 2.78
N THR A 40 -2.26 -4.50 2.79
CA THR A 40 -1.11 -3.58 2.90
C THR A 40 -0.30 -3.91 4.16
N GLY A 41 1.02 -4.01 3.97
CA GLY A 41 2.00 -4.38 5.01
C GLY A 41 1.88 -5.78 5.59
N SER A 42 1.31 -6.71 4.82
CA SER A 42 1.55 -8.15 4.95
C SER A 42 2.99 -8.57 4.58
N GLY A 43 3.80 -7.66 4.03
CA GLY A 43 5.13 -7.96 3.53
C GLY A 43 5.22 -8.11 2.00
N LYS A 44 4.18 -7.70 1.25
CA LYS A 44 4.12 -7.73 -0.24
C LYS A 44 5.38 -7.21 -0.90
N THR A 45 5.90 -6.06 -0.46
CA THR A 45 7.10 -5.46 -1.08
C THR A 45 8.29 -6.39 -1.06
N ALA A 46 8.64 -6.96 0.09
CA ALA A 46 9.74 -7.93 0.15
C ALA A 46 9.42 -9.23 -0.62
N ALA A 47 8.14 -9.61 -0.73
CA ALA A 47 7.73 -10.79 -1.47
C ALA A 47 8.06 -10.73 -2.97
N PHE A 48 8.04 -9.55 -3.60
CA PHE A 48 8.50 -9.37 -4.98
C PHE A 48 9.92 -8.79 -5.11
N VAL A 49 10.40 -8.00 -4.14
CA VAL A 49 11.75 -7.41 -4.19
C VAL A 49 12.82 -8.49 -4.05
N ILE A 50 12.65 -9.45 -3.14
CA ILE A 50 13.61 -10.55 -2.96
C ILE A 50 13.82 -11.32 -4.27
N PRO A 51 12.79 -11.86 -4.95
CA PRO A 51 13.00 -12.59 -6.20
C PRO A 51 13.55 -11.70 -7.32
N ILE A 52 13.18 -10.41 -7.40
CA ILE A 52 13.78 -9.48 -8.38
C ILE A 52 15.29 -9.38 -8.19
N LEU A 53 15.74 -9.21 -6.94
CA LEU A 53 17.17 -9.10 -6.62
C LEU A 53 17.92 -10.41 -6.85
N GLU A 54 17.34 -11.54 -6.47
CA GLU A 54 17.90 -12.88 -6.70
C GLU A 54 18.12 -13.18 -8.18
N LEU A 55 17.14 -12.84 -9.02
CA LEU A 55 17.19 -13.11 -10.46
C LEU A 55 18.09 -12.12 -11.21
N GLY A 56 18.31 -10.92 -10.66
CA GLY A 56 19.19 -9.91 -11.26
C GLY A 56 18.75 -9.41 -12.63
N LYS A 57 17.46 -9.58 -12.99
CA LYS A 57 16.90 -9.22 -14.29
C LYS A 57 16.45 -7.76 -14.35
N LYS A 58 16.41 -7.20 -15.56
CA LYS A 58 15.92 -5.82 -15.75
C LYS A 58 14.43 -5.76 -15.39
N SER A 59 14.09 -4.97 -14.39
CA SER A 59 12.77 -5.04 -13.73
C SER A 59 12.06 -3.69 -13.70
N LEU A 60 10.75 -3.70 -13.92
CA LEU A 60 9.86 -2.56 -13.81
C LEU A 60 8.86 -2.81 -12.68
N ILE A 61 8.71 -1.85 -11.77
CA ILE A 61 7.71 -1.87 -10.72
C ILE A 61 6.82 -0.63 -10.87
N VAL A 62 5.55 -0.85 -11.20
CA VAL A 62 4.55 0.21 -11.38
C VAL A 62 3.76 0.37 -10.10
N THR A 63 3.65 1.61 -9.63
CA THR A 63 3.00 1.97 -8.35
C THR A 63 2.10 3.18 -8.56
N PRO A 64 0.99 3.33 -7.81
CA PRO A 64 0.01 4.39 -8.08
C PRO A 64 0.46 5.80 -7.65
N THR A 65 1.42 5.93 -6.75
CA THR A 65 1.78 7.23 -6.15
C THR A 65 3.28 7.43 -6.06
N ARG A 66 3.70 8.71 -6.04
CA ARG A 66 5.11 9.12 -5.90
C ARG A 66 5.70 8.58 -4.61
N GLU A 67 4.93 8.61 -3.54
CA GLU A 67 5.38 8.22 -2.22
C GLU A 67 5.59 6.70 -2.14
N LEU A 68 4.69 5.90 -2.72
CA LEU A 68 4.88 4.44 -2.85
C LEU A 68 6.10 4.11 -3.72
N THR A 69 6.30 4.84 -4.82
CA THR A 69 7.51 4.71 -5.65
C THR A 69 8.78 4.90 -4.81
N ARG A 70 8.84 5.97 -4.00
CA ARG A 70 9.99 6.27 -3.13
C ARG A 70 10.20 5.20 -2.06
N GLN A 71 9.12 4.73 -1.43
CA GLN A 71 9.17 3.70 -0.39
C GLN A 71 9.72 2.39 -0.94
N ILE A 72 9.21 1.94 -2.08
CA ILE A 72 9.67 0.71 -2.72
C ILE A 72 11.12 0.84 -3.19
N ALA A 73 11.51 1.98 -3.78
CA ALA A 73 12.89 2.24 -4.14
C ALA A 73 13.85 2.20 -2.93
N SER A 74 13.43 2.72 -1.78
CA SER A 74 14.18 2.57 -0.53
C SER A 74 14.32 1.11 -0.11
N HIS A 75 13.21 0.36 -0.08
CA HIS A 75 13.24 -1.06 0.28
C HIS A 75 14.15 -1.88 -0.63
N ILE A 76 14.18 -1.60 -1.94
CA ILE A 76 15.10 -2.29 -2.86
C ILE A 76 16.55 -1.99 -2.51
N ARG A 77 16.88 -0.72 -2.19
CA ARG A 77 18.24 -0.35 -1.78
C ARG A 77 18.64 -0.95 -0.43
N ASP A 78 17.69 -1.08 0.50
CA ASP A 78 17.95 -1.68 1.80
C ASP A 78 18.15 -3.20 1.71
N ILE A 79 17.26 -3.91 1.02
CA ILE A 79 17.38 -5.37 0.81
C ILE A 79 18.58 -5.70 -0.10
N GLY A 80 18.83 -4.87 -1.12
CA GLY A 80 19.93 -5.01 -2.06
C GLY A 80 21.23 -4.33 -1.62
N ARG A 81 21.36 -3.89 -0.36
CA ARG A 81 22.48 -3.05 0.12
C ARG A 81 23.88 -3.60 -0.20
N TYR A 82 24.02 -4.93 -0.21
CA TYR A 82 25.29 -5.62 -0.47
C TYR A 82 25.46 -6.07 -1.94
N MET A 83 24.54 -5.67 -2.81
CA MET A 83 24.51 -6.01 -4.23
C MET A 83 24.81 -4.77 -5.09
N ASP A 84 25.37 -4.99 -6.28
CA ASP A 84 25.53 -3.94 -7.28
C ASP A 84 24.23 -3.77 -8.07
N VAL A 85 23.26 -3.08 -7.48
CA VAL A 85 21.92 -2.87 -8.08
C VAL A 85 21.62 -1.38 -8.15
N LYS A 86 21.35 -0.90 -9.36
CA LYS A 86 20.98 0.49 -9.63
C LYS A 86 19.47 0.63 -9.74
N VAL A 87 18.90 1.49 -8.89
CA VAL A 87 17.45 1.72 -8.80
C VAL A 87 17.11 3.15 -9.19
N ALA A 88 16.27 3.32 -10.21
CA ALA A 88 15.74 4.62 -10.63
C ALA A 88 14.27 4.79 -10.21
N GLU A 89 13.92 6.02 -9.86
CA GLU A 89 12.56 6.43 -9.50
C GLU A 89 12.00 7.33 -10.59
N VAL A 90 10.81 7.00 -11.10
CA VAL A 90 10.18 7.68 -12.23
C VAL A 90 8.77 8.16 -11.88
N TYR A 91 8.63 9.44 -11.54
CA TYR A 91 7.33 10.03 -11.16
C TYR A 91 7.23 11.54 -11.42
N GLY A 92 6.00 12.06 -11.43
CA GLY A 92 5.72 13.48 -11.68
C GLY A 92 6.27 14.42 -10.61
N GLY A 93 6.61 15.66 -10.97
CA GLY A 93 7.13 16.65 -10.03
C GLY A 93 8.63 16.55 -9.71
N MET A 94 9.39 15.73 -10.44
CA MET A 94 10.85 15.81 -10.52
C MET A 94 11.31 16.28 -11.91
N PRO A 95 12.42 17.03 -12.02
CA PRO A 95 12.96 17.47 -13.31
C PRO A 95 13.31 16.29 -14.24
N TYR A 96 12.98 16.43 -15.52
CA TYR A 96 13.21 15.40 -16.55
C TYR A 96 14.67 14.96 -16.66
N LYS A 97 15.59 15.94 -16.81
CA LYS A 97 17.02 15.67 -17.00
C LYS A 97 17.61 14.77 -15.91
N SER A 98 17.20 14.96 -14.64
CA SER A 98 17.67 14.13 -13.54
C SER A 98 17.11 12.71 -13.59
N GLN A 99 15.87 12.52 -14.06
CA GLN A 99 15.25 11.19 -14.17
C GLN A 99 15.88 10.41 -15.32
N ILE A 100 15.99 11.03 -16.50
CA ILE A 100 16.57 10.42 -17.70
C ILE A 100 17.99 9.89 -17.42
N LYS A 101 18.83 10.68 -16.73
CA LYS A 101 20.18 10.23 -16.36
C LYS A 101 20.17 8.98 -15.48
N ARG A 102 19.26 8.89 -14.51
CA ARG A 102 19.18 7.76 -13.58
C ARG A 102 18.63 6.50 -14.24
N VAL A 103 17.71 6.66 -15.19
CA VAL A 103 17.05 5.58 -15.93
C VAL A 103 18.03 4.79 -16.81
N LYS A 104 18.96 5.48 -17.48
CA LYS A 104 19.86 4.84 -18.48
C LYS A 104 20.68 3.68 -17.91
N ASP A 105 21.14 3.80 -16.66
CA ASP A 105 22.00 2.81 -16.02
C ASP A 105 21.25 1.92 -15.02
N ALA A 106 19.92 2.05 -14.88
CA ALA A 106 19.16 1.36 -13.86
C ALA A 106 18.85 -0.10 -14.24
N ASN A 107 19.12 -1.02 -13.30
CA ASN A 107 18.64 -2.40 -13.37
C ASN A 107 17.14 -2.47 -13.03
N ILE A 108 16.70 -1.63 -12.10
CA ILE A 108 15.32 -1.61 -11.61
C ILE A 108 14.74 -0.21 -11.72
N ILE A 109 13.58 -0.09 -12.35
CA ILE A 109 12.82 1.15 -12.41
C ILE A 109 11.56 0.99 -11.56
N VAL A 110 11.34 1.92 -10.62
CA VAL A 110 10.09 2.05 -9.88
C VAL A 110 9.39 3.32 -10.37
N ALA A 111 8.15 3.20 -10.82
CA ALA A 111 7.49 4.28 -11.55
C ALA A 111 6.00 4.46 -11.24
N THR A 112 5.50 5.68 -11.45
CA THR A 112 4.06 5.97 -11.60
C THR A 112 3.65 5.89 -13.07
N PRO A 113 2.44 5.37 -13.41
CA PRO A 113 2.01 5.11 -14.78
C PRO A 113 2.21 6.31 -15.73
N GLY A 114 1.62 7.47 -15.42
CA GLY A 114 1.66 8.62 -16.31
C GLY A 114 3.07 9.13 -16.64
N ARG A 115 3.99 9.20 -15.65
CA ARG A 115 5.38 9.62 -15.92
C ARG A 115 6.17 8.57 -16.68
N LEU A 116 5.91 7.28 -16.42
CA LEU A 116 6.55 6.19 -17.15
C LEU A 116 6.21 6.26 -18.65
N LEU A 117 4.92 6.38 -18.96
CA LEU A 117 4.45 6.47 -20.34
C LEU A 117 4.94 7.73 -21.06
N ASP A 118 5.04 8.85 -20.36
CA ASP A 118 5.59 10.08 -20.93
C ASP A 118 7.09 9.99 -21.25
N LEU A 119 7.89 9.26 -20.45
CA LEU A 119 9.30 9.01 -20.79
C LEU A 119 9.44 7.96 -21.90
N TRP A 120 8.57 6.94 -21.92
CA TRP A 120 8.52 5.95 -22.98
C TRP A 120 8.16 6.58 -24.33
N SER A 121 7.13 7.43 -24.38
CA SER A 121 6.69 8.08 -25.63
C SER A 121 7.75 9.03 -26.20
N LYS A 122 8.67 9.53 -25.37
CA LYS A 122 9.82 10.35 -25.77
C LYS A 122 11.06 9.52 -26.18
N GLY A 123 10.99 8.19 -26.11
CA GLY A 123 12.12 7.30 -26.41
C GLY A 123 13.19 7.26 -25.32
N GLU A 124 12.93 7.80 -24.12
CA GLU A 124 13.88 7.82 -23.01
C GLU A 124 13.87 6.53 -22.19
N ILE A 125 12.79 5.76 -22.28
CA ILE A 125 12.65 4.42 -21.69
C ILE A 125 12.16 3.46 -22.76
N ASP A 126 12.88 2.36 -22.95
CA ASP A 126 12.40 1.22 -23.72
C ASP A 126 11.69 0.21 -22.81
N LEU A 127 10.36 0.17 -22.89
CA LEU A 127 9.53 -0.76 -22.10
C LEU A 127 9.72 -2.21 -22.54
N SER A 128 10.12 -2.48 -23.78
CA SER A 128 10.35 -3.84 -24.26
C SER A 128 11.58 -4.49 -23.61
N SER A 129 12.46 -3.70 -23.00
CA SER A 129 13.67 -4.19 -22.34
C SER A 129 13.45 -4.85 -20.97
N PHE A 130 12.26 -4.75 -20.38
CA PHE A 130 11.99 -5.32 -19.05
C PHE A 130 11.63 -6.80 -19.10
N GLU A 131 12.30 -7.61 -18.29
CA GLU A 131 12.09 -9.05 -18.16
C GLU A 131 11.16 -9.39 -16.98
N ILE A 132 11.07 -8.51 -15.97
CA ILE A 132 10.15 -8.64 -14.83
C ILE A 132 9.29 -7.38 -14.73
N VAL A 133 7.97 -7.55 -14.61
CA VAL A 133 7.02 -6.45 -14.46
C VAL A 133 6.15 -6.69 -13.23
N ILE A 134 6.14 -5.72 -12.30
CA ILE A 134 5.30 -5.75 -11.11
C ILE A 134 4.29 -4.62 -11.16
N LEU A 135 3.03 -4.93 -10.88
CA LEU A 135 1.97 -3.95 -10.61
C LEU A 135 1.65 -4.01 -9.11
N ASP A 136 2.01 -2.99 -8.33
CA ASP A 136 1.71 -2.94 -6.89
C ASP A 136 0.58 -1.95 -6.58
N GLU A 137 -0.27 -2.31 -5.61
CA GLU A 137 -1.54 -1.64 -5.27
C GLU A 137 -2.41 -1.40 -6.54
N ALA A 138 -2.64 -2.47 -7.31
CA ALA A 138 -3.36 -2.40 -8.59
C ALA A 138 -4.80 -1.89 -8.46
N ASP A 139 -5.49 -2.22 -7.36
CA ASP A 139 -6.81 -1.67 -7.04
C ASP A 139 -6.80 -0.14 -6.83
N LEU A 140 -5.73 0.40 -6.25
CA LEU A 140 -5.55 1.83 -6.12
C LEU A 140 -5.24 2.50 -7.48
N MET A 141 -4.48 1.84 -8.37
CA MET A 141 -4.30 2.33 -9.74
C MET A 141 -5.63 2.43 -10.49
N LEU A 142 -6.53 1.46 -10.32
CA LEU A 142 -7.89 1.51 -10.86
C LEU A 142 -8.68 2.70 -10.30
N GLU A 143 -8.66 2.93 -8.98
CA GLU A 143 -9.36 4.07 -8.37
C GLU A 143 -8.85 5.42 -8.88
N MET A 144 -7.55 5.51 -9.18
CA MET A 144 -6.92 6.72 -9.69
C MET A 144 -7.11 6.91 -11.21
N GLY A 145 -7.80 5.98 -11.88
CA GLY A 145 -8.06 6.07 -13.32
C GLY A 145 -6.88 5.68 -14.20
N PHE A 146 -5.85 5.02 -13.66
CA PHE A 146 -4.67 4.60 -14.43
C PHE A 146 -4.86 3.29 -15.19
N ILE A 147 -6.10 2.85 -15.40
CA ILE A 147 -6.38 1.51 -15.91
C ILE A 147 -5.90 1.34 -17.36
N ASP A 148 -6.11 2.36 -18.18
CA ASP A 148 -5.67 2.36 -19.58
C ASP A 148 -4.15 2.52 -19.67
N ASP A 149 -3.56 3.35 -18.81
CA ASP A 149 -2.10 3.47 -18.70
C ASP A 149 -1.45 2.12 -18.37
N VAL A 150 -2.02 1.37 -17.42
CA VAL A 150 -1.54 0.03 -17.03
C VAL A 150 -1.62 -0.95 -18.20
N LYS A 151 -2.72 -0.94 -18.97
CA LYS A 151 -2.85 -1.76 -20.19
C LYS A 151 -1.78 -1.42 -21.22
N ILE A 152 -1.51 -0.13 -21.45
CA ILE A 152 -0.46 0.30 -22.38
C ILE A 152 0.90 -0.22 -21.89
N ILE A 153 1.22 -0.05 -20.60
CA ILE A 153 2.50 -0.52 -20.03
C ILE A 153 2.66 -2.04 -20.23
N LEU A 154 1.62 -2.83 -19.92
CA LEU A 154 1.64 -4.28 -20.10
C LEU A 154 1.76 -4.67 -21.58
N SER A 155 1.11 -3.97 -22.50
CA SER A 155 1.26 -4.21 -23.94
C SER A 155 2.68 -3.94 -24.44
N GLN A 156 3.33 -2.90 -23.92
CA GLN A 156 4.65 -2.46 -24.38
C GLN A 156 5.82 -3.19 -23.69
N THR A 157 5.56 -3.92 -22.62
CA THR A 157 6.57 -4.75 -21.93
C THR A 157 6.62 -6.17 -22.51
N SER A 158 6.89 -6.27 -23.81
CA SER A 158 6.77 -7.53 -24.57
C SER A 158 7.78 -8.62 -24.21
N ASN A 159 8.95 -8.28 -23.68
CA ASN A 159 9.97 -9.26 -23.26
C ASN A 159 9.78 -9.79 -21.83
N ARG A 160 8.70 -9.39 -21.13
CA ARG A 160 8.46 -9.82 -19.76
C ARG A 160 8.32 -11.34 -19.69
N LYS A 161 9.09 -11.96 -18.80
CA LYS A 161 9.03 -13.40 -18.47
C LYS A 161 8.24 -13.63 -17.20
N ILE A 162 8.32 -12.69 -16.26
CA ILE A 162 7.64 -12.76 -14.97
C ILE A 162 6.81 -11.49 -14.80
N THR A 163 5.54 -11.66 -14.51
CA THR A 163 4.59 -10.61 -14.19
C THR A 163 3.96 -10.89 -12.84
N GLY A 164 4.02 -9.91 -11.94
CA GLY A 164 3.41 -10.00 -10.62
C GLY A 164 2.38 -8.89 -10.43
N LEU A 165 1.13 -9.24 -10.16
CA LEU A 165 0.08 -8.29 -9.79
C LEU A 165 -0.18 -8.39 -8.29
N PHE A 166 0.05 -7.31 -7.55
CA PHE A 166 -0.11 -7.24 -6.11
C PHE A 166 -1.20 -6.25 -5.75
N SER A 167 -2.19 -6.69 -4.98
CA SER A 167 -3.33 -5.86 -4.64
C SER A 167 -3.94 -6.27 -3.30
N ALA A 168 -4.56 -5.33 -2.57
CA ALA A 168 -5.35 -5.68 -1.39
C ALA A 168 -6.68 -6.34 -1.79
N THR A 169 -7.25 -5.87 -2.90
CA THR A 169 -8.49 -6.38 -3.47
C THR A 169 -8.37 -6.61 -4.96
N ILE A 170 -9.14 -7.57 -5.48
CA ILE A 170 -9.13 -7.93 -6.91
C ILE A 170 -10.56 -7.73 -7.45
N PRO A 171 -10.97 -6.48 -7.77
CA PRO A 171 -12.25 -6.23 -8.43
C PRO A 171 -12.22 -6.78 -9.87
N GLU A 172 -13.38 -6.83 -10.52
CA GLU A 172 -13.53 -7.50 -11.82
C GLU A 172 -12.68 -6.86 -12.92
N GLU A 173 -12.48 -5.55 -12.89
CA GLU A 173 -11.61 -4.83 -13.82
C GLU A 173 -10.15 -5.29 -13.68
N ILE A 174 -9.68 -5.53 -12.45
CA ILE A 174 -8.34 -6.05 -12.19
C ILE A 174 -8.24 -7.52 -12.61
N ARG A 175 -9.28 -8.33 -12.39
CA ARG A 175 -9.33 -9.72 -12.91
C ARG A 175 -9.24 -9.76 -14.42
N LYS A 176 -9.94 -8.86 -15.11
CA LYS A 176 -9.88 -8.75 -16.57
C LYS A 176 -8.47 -8.46 -17.05
N ILE A 177 -7.78 -7.51 -16.43
CA ILE A 177 -6.37 -7.21 -16.75
C ILE A 177 -5.47 -8.41 -16.51
N ALA A 178 -5.62 -9.08 -15.36
CA ALA A 178 -4.83 -10.27 -15.07
C ALA A 178 -5.03 -11.34 -16.16
N ARG A 179 -6.27 -11.66 -16.51
CA ARG A 179 -6.58 -12.65 -17.56
C ARG A 179 -6.11 -12.26 -18.96
N GLU A 180 -6.15 -10.98 -19.28
CA GLU A 180 -5.80 -10.47 -20.62
C GLU A 180 -4.28 -10.35 -20.81
N PHE A 181 -3.54 -9.92 -19.78
CA PHE A 181 -2.14 -9.54 -19.92
C PHE A 181 -1.15 -10.42 -19.18
N ILE A 182 -1.62 -11.32 -18.30
CA ILE A 182 -0.78 -12.22 -17.51
C ILE A 182 -1.13 -13.65 -17.89
N SER A 183 -0.24 -14.32 -18.63
CA SER A 183 -0.41 -15.72 -19.02
C SER A 183 -0.03 -16.67 -17.88
N ASP A 184 -0.80 -17.73 -17.67
CA ASP A 184 -0.45 -18.85 -16.76
C ASP A 184 0.08 -18.38 -15.38
N TYR A 185 -0.77 -17.69 -14.63
CA TYR A 185 -0.43 -17.16 -13.31
C TYR A 185 -0.96 -18.02 -12.17
N GLU A 186 -0.21 -18.04 -11.08
CA GLU A 186 -0.61 -18.61 -9.82
C GLU A 186 -1.36 -17.56 -8.98
N GLU A 187 -2.51 -17.93 -8.42
CA GLU A 187 -3.22 -17.08 -7.45
C GLU A 187 -2.68 -17.34 -6.04
N VAL A 188 -2.22 -16.26 -5.39
CA VAL A 188 -1.77 -16.30 -4.01
C VAL A 188 -2.68 -15.44 -3.15
N GLU A 189 -3.42 -16.09 -2.26
CA GLU A 189 -4.16 -15.41 -1.21
C GLU A 189 -3.45 -15.61 0.14
N ALA A 190 -3.10 -14.49 0.79
CA ALA A 190 -2.41 -14.48 2.07
C ALA A 190 -2.95 -13.34 2.95
N CYS A 191 -3.38 -13.68 4.16
CA CYS A 191 -3.82 -12.73 5.19
C CYS A 191 -4.63 -11.51 4.67
N ILE A 192 -5.85 -11.71 4.15
CA ILE A 192 -6.85 -10.61 4.12
C ILE A 192 -7.00 -10.10 5.56
N GLY A 193 -6.69 -8.82 5.78
CA GLY A 193 -6.41 -8.20 7.10
C GLY A 193 -7.52 -8.11 8.12
N LEU A 194 -8.51 -8.97 8.01
CA LEU A 194 -9.66 -9.05 8.90
C LEU A 194 -9.39 -10.01 10.08
N ALA A 195 -8.67 -11.12 9.88
CA ALA A 195 -8.57 -12.17 10.90
C ALA A 195 -7.86 -11.75 12.20
N ASN A 196 -6.90 -10.80 12.14
CA ASN A 196 -6.13 -10.36 13.30
C ASN A 196 -6.64 -9.03 13.88
N VAL A 197 -7.85 -8.61 13.47
CA VAL A 197 -8.46 -7.35 13.89
C VAL A 197 -9.82 -7.65 14.49
N GLU A 198 -10.06 -7.15 15.70
CA GLU A 198 -11.39 -7.13 16.30
C GLU A 198 -12.22 -6.03 15.63
N HIS A 199 -13.37 -6.40 15.06
CA HIS A 199 -14.22 -5.51 14.27
C HIS A 199 -15.45 -5.09 15.07
N ASN A 200 -15.47 -3.85 15.58
CA ASN A 200 -16.56 -3.31 16.38
C ASN A 200 -17.35 -2.27 15.57
N PHE A 201 -18.65 -2.49 15.40
CA PHE A 201 -19.54 -1.59 14.69
C PHE A 201 -20.51 -0.95 15.69
N ILE A 202 -20.51 0.38 15.75
CA ILE A 202 -21.33 1.16 16.69
C ILE A 202 -22.27 2.02 15.88
N ARG A 203 -23.57 1.78 16.06
CA ARG A 203 -24.60 2.65 15.46
C ARG A 203 -24.61 3.98 16.19
N VAL A 204 -24.62 5.06 15.41
CA VAL A 204 -24.69 6.43 15.91
C VAL A 204 -25.74 7.19 15.11
N GLU A 205 -26.34 8.21 15.72
CA GLU A 205 -27.20 9.14 15.00
C GLU A 205 -26.39 9.89 13.92
N ASP A 206 -27.07 10.31 12.84
CA ASP A 206 -26.48 11.10 11.76
C ASP A 206 -26.29 12.56 12.14
N ASP A 207 -25.55 12.77 13.23
CA ASP A 207 -25.18 14.08 13.71
C ASP A 207 -23.76 14.10 14.27
N TRP A 208 -23.17 15.30 14.24
CA TRP A 208 -21.79 15.50 14.69
C TRP A 208 -21.61 15.24 16.19
N ARG A 209 -22.59 15.61 17.03
CA ARG A 209 -22.48 15.50 18.49
C ARG A 209 -22.46 14.05 18.93
N SER A 210 -23.31 13.19 18.36
CA SER A 210 -23.32 11.76 18.68
C SER A 210 -21.98 11.09 18.37
N LYS A 211 -21.39 11.37 17.21
CA LYS A 211 -20.05 10.85 16.86
C LYS A 211 -18.94 11.36 17.79
N ILE A 212 -18.98 12.64 18.17
CA ILE A 212 -18.02 13.20 19.14
C ILE A 212 -18.17 12.54 20.50
N LYS A 213 -19.41 12.36 20.98
CA LYS A 213 -19.70 11.70 22.26
C LYS A 213 -19.17 10.27 22.25
N ALA A 214 -19.39 9.53 21.15
CA ALA A 214 -18.84 8.19 20.99
C ALA A 214 -17.30 8.21 20.98
N LEU A 215 -16.66 9.11 20.22
CA LEU A 215 -15.20 9.20 20.15
C LEU A 215 -14.57 9.49 21.52
N ARG A 216 -15.20 10.32 22.37
CA ARG A 216 -14.71 10.64 23.73
C ARG A 216 -14.64 9.44 24.68
N THR A 217 -15.30 8.33 24.35
CA THR A 217 -15.23 7.10 25.17
C THR A 217 -13.90 6.36 25.03
N TYR A 218 -13.14 6.65 23.96
CA TYR A 218 -11.84 6.04 23.68
C TYR A 218 -10.72 6.92 24.22
N LYS A 219 -9.98 6.39 25.20
CA LYS A 219 -8.91 7.10 25.93
C LYS A 219 -7.52 6.49 25.73
N GLU A 220 -7.41 5.44 24.93
CA GLU A 220 -6.13 4.81 24.61
C GLU A 220 -5.25 5.80 23.80
N SER A 221 -3.94 5.73 24.00
CA SER A 221 -2.97 6.49 23.22
C SER A 221 -2.57 5.74 21.96
N GLY A 222 -2.15 6.47 20.93
CA GLY A 222 -1.73 5.88 19.67
C GLY A 222 -2.92 5.39 18.83
N ILE A 223 -4.00 6.17 18.75
CA ILE A 223 -5.18 5.86 17.92
C ILE A 223 -5.07 6.60 16.58
N ILE A 224 -5.45 5.95 15.48
CA ILE A 224 -5.70 6.67 14.21
C ILE A 224 -7.20 6.82 13.99
N VAL A 225 -7.64 8.05 13.80
CA VAL A 225 -9.03 8.41 13.53
C VAL A 225 -9.20 8.80 12.07
N PHE A 226 -9.97 8.02 11.33
CA PHE A 226 -10.30 8.30 9.93
C PHE A 226 -11.61 9.08 9.80
N VAL A 227 -11.54 10.21 9.09
CA VAL A 227 -12.70 11.04 8.73
C VAL A 227 -12.80 11.25 7.23
N ARG A 228 -14.01 11.62 6.78
CA ARG A 228 -14.31 11.78 5.35
C ARG A 228 -13.66 13.01 4.71
N THR A 229 -13.57 14.12 5.44
CA THR A 229 -13.16 15.42 4.86
C THR A 229 -12.08 16.13 5.66
N ARG A 230 -11.28 16.94 4.96
CA ARG A 230 -10.23 17.79 5.55
C ARG A 230 -10.78 18.78 6.57
N SER A 231 -11.98 19.32 6.32
CA SER A 231 -12.67 20.21 7.26
C SER A 231 -12.99 19.48 8.58
N ARG A 232 -13.40 18.20 8.52
CA ARG A 232 -13.65 17.40 9.73
C ARG A 232 -12.36 17.11 10.50
N VAL A 233 -11.22 16.88 9.81
CA VAL A 233 -9.90 16.77 10.47
C VAL A 233 -9.62 18.03 11.29
N ALA A 234 -9.71 19.20 10.65
CA ALA A 234 -9.43 20.48 11.31
C ALA A 234 -10.37 20.76 12.50
N LYS A 235 -11.64 20.34 12.41
CA LYS A 235 -12.61 20.47 13.51
C LYS A 235 -12.26 19.54 14.67
N LEU A 236 -11.92 18.28 14.42
CA LEU A 236 -11.62 17.32 15.49
C LEU A 236 -10.33 17.70 16.25
N VAL A 237 -9.29 18.12 15.55
CA VAL A 237 -8.01 18.52 16.19
C VAL A 237 -8.20 19.69 17.16
N ARG A 238 -9.22 20.54 16.94
CA ARG A 238 -9.59 21.62 17.88
C ARG A 238 -10.43 21.16 19.07
N ILE A 239 -11.05 19.99 18.99
CA ILE A 239 -11.95 19.44 20.03
C ILE A 239 -11.19 18.49 20.96
N PHE A 240 -10.15 17.83 20.44
CA PHE A 240 -9.31 16.88 21.15
C PHE A 240 -7.92 17.48 21.33
N ASP A 241 -7.59 17.88 22.56
CA ASP A 241 -6.40 18.66 22.89
C ASP A 241 -5.09 17.90 22.60
N ASN A 242 -5.12 16.56 22.64
CA ASN A 242 -3.96 15.71 22.37
C ASN A 242 -4.07 14.95 21.02
N ALA A 243 -4.40 15.69 19.97
CA ALA A 243 -4.53 15.16 18.61
C ALA A 243 -3.68 15.93 17.59
N VAL A 244 -3.14 15.21 16.61
CA VAL A 244 -2.39 15.79 15.50
C VAL A 244 -3.04 15.45 14.17
N GLU A 245 -2.97 16.38 13.21
CA GLU A 245 -3.58 16.23 11.90
C GLU A 245 -2.63 15.66 10.84
N LEU A 246 -3.19 14.86 9.94
CA LEU A 246 -2.57 14.48 8.69
C LEU A 246 -3.52 14.80 7.53
N ARG A 247 -3.21 15.86 6.78
CA ARG A 247 -3.95 16.26 5.59
C ARG A 247 -3.05 16.33 4.35
N GLY A 248 -3.65 16.11 3.18
CA GLY A 248 -2.92 16.09 1.90
C GLY A 248 -2.52 17.47 1.37
N ASP A 249 -3.13 18.55 1.89
CA ASP A 249 -2.78 19.95 1.62
C ASP A 249 -1.63 20.47 2.48
N LEU A 250 -1.21 19.73 3.51
CA LEU A 250 -0.07 20.12 4.32
C LEU A 250 1.24 19.91 3.55
N PRO A 251 2.23 20.81 3.72
CA PRO A 251 3.58 20.58 3.21
C PRO A 251 4.13 19.24 3.69
N GLN A 252 4.88 18.54 2.83
CA GLN A 252 5.42 17.21 3.17
C GLN A 252 6.29 17.22 4.44
N SER A 253 7.04 18.30 4.67
CA SER A 253 7.84 18.47 5.89
C SER A 253 6.98 18.50 7.15
N VAL A 254 5.80 19.13 7.09
CA VAL A 254 4.82 19.17 8.19
C VAL A 254 4.18 17.79 8.38
N ARG A 255 3.81 17.11 7.29
CA ARG A 255 3.26 15.73 7.35
C ARG A 255 4.23 14.78 8.04
N ASN A 256 5.52 14.83 7.67
CA ASN A 256 6.56 14.01 8.30
C ASN A 256 6.73 14.34 9.78
N ARG A 257 6.82 15.64 10.12
CA ARG A 257 6.93 16.08 11.53
C ARG A 257 5.77 15.59 12.38
N ASN A 258 4.53 15.71 11.90
CA ASN A 258 3.34 15.28 12.62
C ASN A 258 3.32 13.76 12.83
N ILE A 259 3.75 12.99 11.83
CA ILE A 259 3.90 11.53 11.94
C ILE A 259 4.97 11.16 12.97
N ASP A 260 6.11 11.84 12.95
CA ASP A 260 7.21 11.57 13.89
C ASP A 260 6.82 11.93 15.33
N ALA A 261 6.10 13.04 15.53
CA ALA A 261 5.56 13.41 16.83
C ALA A 261 4.56 12.36 17.36
N PHE A 262 3.64 11.90 16.50
CA PHE A 262 2.71 10.82 16.85
C PHE A 262 3.45 9.50 17.18
N ARG A 263 4.48 9.14 16.42
CA ARG A 263 5.33 7.96 16.68
C ARG A 263 6.03 8.00 18.03
N LYS A 264 6.45 9.20 18.46
CA LYS A 264 7.11 9.42 19.75
C LYS A 264 6.14 9.44 20.94
N GLY A 265 4.84 9.33 20.69
CA GLY A 265 3.81 9.43 21.73
C GLY A 265 3.56 10.86 22.21
N GLU A 266 3.96 11.87 21.43
CA GLU A 266 3.66 13.28 21.74
C GLU A 266 2.16 13.59 21.58
N TYR A 267 1.44 12.77 20.80
CA TYR A 267 0.00 12.87 20.58
C TYR A 267 -0.69 11.52 20.77
N ASP A 268 -1.86 11.53 21.41
CA ASP A 268 -2.68 10.32 21.60
C ASP A 268 -3.40 9.92 20.31
N MET A 269 -3.78 10.88 19.48
CA MET A 269 -4.57 10.63 18.27
C MET A 269 -3.96 11.26 17.02
N LEU A 270 -3.91 10.47 15.94
CA LEU A 270 -3.64 10.96 14.59
C LEU A 270 -4.95 11.01 13.80
N ILE A 271 -5.38 12.20 13.38
CA ILE A 271 -6.64 12.39 12.66
C ILE A 271 -6.36 12.63 11.17
N THR A 272 -6.91 11.80 10.30
CA THR A 272 -6.58 11.80 8.87
C THR A 272 -7.77 11.50 7.96
N THR A 273 -7.64 11.84 6.68
CA THR A 273 -8.49 11.31 5.60
C THR A 273 -7.80 10.14 4.90
N ASP A 274 -8.57 9.37 4.12
CA ASP A 274 -8.02 8.28 3.29
C ASP A 274 -6.92 8.76 2.35
N VAL A 275 -7.16 9.87 1.64
CA VAL A 275 -6.20 10.42 0.66
C VAL A 275 -4.90 10.83 1.34
N ALA A 276 -4.98 11.50 2.48
CA ALA A 276 -3.79 11.96 3.21
C ALA A 276 -2.97 10.79 3.79
N SER A 277 -3.59 9.62 3.93
CA SER A 277 -2.96 8.42 4.47
C SER A 277 -2.27 7.54 3.43
N ARG A 278 -2.59 7.72 2.14
CA ARG A 278 -2.02 6.93 1.05
C ARG A 278 -0.57 7.32 0.79
N GLY A 279 0.28 6.31 0.64
CA GLY A 279 1.70 6.46 0.33
C GLY A 279 2.57 6.99 1.48
N LEU A 280 2.01 7.31 2.64
CA LEU A 280 2.82 7.62 3.83
C LEU A 280 3.05 6.38 4.68
N ASP A 281 4.23 6.33 5.30
CA ASP A 281 4.56 5.34 6.31
C ASP A 281 3.87 5.72 7.63
N ILE A 282 2.55 5.56 7.67
CA ILE A 282 1.78 5.78 8.87
C ILE A 282 2.12 4.68 9.87
N PRO A 283 2.41 5.03 11.15
CA PRO A 283 2.77 4.06 12.16
C PRO A 283 1.67 3.05 12.40
N LEU A 284 2.09 1.89 12.87
CA LEU A 284 1.19 0.85 13.32
C LEU A 284 0.65 1.18 14.69
N VAL A 285 -0.64 0.96 14.86
CA VAL A 285 -1.37 1.32 16.07
C VAL A 285 -2.17 0.14 16.60
N GLY A 286 -2.43 0.17 17.91
CA GLY A 286 -3.28 -0.83 18.56
C GLY A 286 -4.75 -0.69 18.13
N GLU A 287 -5.18 0.53 17.80
CA GLU A 287 -6.58 0.84 17.56
C GLU A 287 -6.80 1.81 16.40
N ILE A 288 -7.82 1.52 15.59
CA ILE A 288 -8.30 2.33 14.48
C ILE A 288 -9.75 2.72 14.76
N ILE A 289 -10.07 4.01 14.63
CA ILE A 289 -11.44 4.50 14.71
C ILE A 289 -11.84 5.08 13.36
N ASN A 290 -12.82 4.45 12.72
CA ASN A 290 -13.53 4.99 11.57
C ASN A 290 -14.65 5.90 12.09
N PHE A 291 -14.32 7.16 12.35
CA PHE A 291 -15.30 8.17 12.78
C PHE A 291 -16.36 8.39 11.69
N ASP A 292 -15.94 8.37 10.43
CA ASP A 292 -16.82 8.23 9.28
C ASP A 292 -16.61 6.86 8.65
N ALA A 293 -17.69 6.11 8.44
CA ALA A 293 -17.62 4.85 7.73
C ALA A 293 -17.00 5.05 6.33
N PRO A 294 -16.12 4.15 5.90
CA PRO A 294 -15.56 4.18 4.55
C PRO A 294 -16.66 3.93 3.50
N LYS A 295 -16.45 4.51 2.31
CA LYS A 295 -17.37 4.39 1.17
C LYS A 295 -17.44 2.99 0.57
N ASP A 296 -16.42 2.16 0.78
CA ASP A 296 -16.30 0.81 0.26
C ASP A 296 -15.47 -0.09 1.20
N ILE A 297 -15.63 -1.40 1.05
CA ILE A 297 -14.91 -2.43 1.83
C ILE A 297 -13.39 -2.37 1.64
N ARG A 298 -12.92 -1.88 0.49
CA ARG A 298 -11.49 -1.77 0.18
C ARG A 298 -10.84 -0.71 1.06
N THR A 299 -11.46 0.46 1.13
CA THR A 299 -11.04 1.57 1.98
C THR A 299 -11.05 1.11 3.44
N TYR A 300 -12.07 0.36 3.86
CA TYR A 300 -12.08 -0.26 5.19
C TYR A 300 -10.84 -1.12 5.44
N ILE A 301 -10.53 -2.07 4.55
CA ILE A 301 -9.35 -2.95 4.64
C ILE A 301 -8.05 -2.14 4.70
N HIS A 302 -7.93 -1.05 3.93
CA HIS A 302 -6.74 -0.19 3.95
C HIS A 302 -6.55 0.55 5.28
N ARG A 303 -7.65 1.06 5.86
CA ARG A 303 -7.62 1.76 7.15
C ARG A 303 -7.22 0.82 8.28
N ILE A 304 -7.89 -0.32 8.40
CA ILE A 304 -7.58 -1.32 9.45
C ILE A 304 -6.23 -1.99 9.22
N GLY A 305 -5.69 -1.95 7.99
CA GLY A 305 -4.36 -2.47 7.68
C GLY A 305 -3.22 -1.78 8.46
N ARG A 306 -3.52 -0.70 9.19
CA ARG A 306 -2.63 0.00 10.12
C ARG A 306 -2.64 -0.57 11.55
N THR A 307 -3.48 -1.57 11.83
CA THR A 307 -3.49 -2.33 13.08
C THR A 307 -3.36 -3.84 12.83
N GLY A 308 -3.27 -4.65 13.90
CA GLY A 308 -3.28 -6.11 13.82
C GLY A 308 -2.12 -6.72 13.01
N ARG A 309 -0.89 -6.28 13.28
CA ARG A 309 0.36 -6.77 12.63
C ARG A 309 1.31 -7.43 13.64
N MET A 310 2.22 -8.26 13.13
CA MET A 310 3.28 -8.96 13.89
C MET A 310 2.75 -9.83 15.05
N GLY A 311 1.63 -10.53 14.84
CA GLY A 311 1.05 -11.43 15.85
C GLY A 311 0.26 -10.75 16.97
N LYS A 312 0.20 -9.41 17.00
CA LYS A 312 -0.67 -8.66 17.93
C LYS A 312 -2.08 -8.52 17.36
N GLN A 313 -3.07 -8.65 18.22
CA GLN A 313 -4.47 -8.37 17.90
C GLN A 313 -4.66 -6.85 17.79
N GLY A 314 -5.29 -6.39 16.71
CA GLY A 314 -5.67 -5.00 16.52
C GLY A 314 -7.15 -4.76 16.79
N LYS A 315 -7.56 -3.51 17.00
CA LYS A 315 -8.98 -3.14 17.12
C LYS A 315 -9.38 -2.14 16.05
N ALA A 316 -10.54 -2.35 15.44
CA ALA A 316 -11.14 -1.44 14.48
C ALA A 316 -12.58 -1.11 14.90
N ILE A 317 -12.79 0.09 15.42
CA ILE A 317 -14.11 0.62 15.76
C ILE A 317 -14.64 1.42 14.58
N THR A 318 -15.90 1.20 14.20
CA THR A 318 -16.55 1.91 13.10
C THR A 318 -17.87 2.48 13.54
N PHE A 319 -18.00 3.79 13.45
CA PHE A 319 -19.27 4.46 13.65
C PHE A 319 -20.09 4.35 12.37
N LEU A 320 -21.27 3.75 12.47
CA LEU A 320 -22.18 3.52 11.36
C LEU A 320 -23.44 4.36 11.52
N LEU A 321 -23.83 4.99 10.43
CA LEU A 321 -25.21 5.44 10.22
C LEU A 321 -26.07 4.26 9.76
N ASP A 322 -27.39 4.37 9.87
CA ASP A 322 -28.31 3.32 9.42
C ASP A 322 -28.13 2.98 7.93
N SER A 323 -27.85 4.00 7.10
CA SER A 323 -27.56 3.85 5.67
C SER A 323 -26.22 3.17 5.38
N GLU A 324 -25.34 3.02 6.37
CA GLU A 324 -23.99 2.47 6.23
C GLU A 324 -23.88 1.02 6.75
N TYR A 325 -25.00 0.41 7.19
CA TYR A 325 -25.05 -0.97 7.70
C TYR A 325 -24.61 -2.05 6.68
N TRP A 326 -24.62 -1.72 5.39
CA TRP A 326 -24.10 -2.61 4.35
C TRP A 326 -22.63 -2.99 4.59
N LEU A 327 -21.82 -2.08 5.15
CA LEU A 327 -20.40 -2.31 5.40
C LEU A 327 -20.16 -3.43 6.42
N GLU A 328 -20.93 -3.43 7.52
CA GLU A 328 -20.87 -4.49 8.53
C GLU A 328 -21.19 -5.86 7.92
N ARG A 329 -22.21 -5.92 7.05
CA ARG A 329 -22.59 -7.15 6.36
C ARG A 329 -21.47 -7.67 5.45
N GLU A 330 -20.82 -6.78 4.69
CA GLU A 330 -19.69 -7.16 3.83
C GLU A 330 -18.48 -7.65 4.63
N VAL A 331 -18.14 -6.97 5.72
CA VAL A 331 -17.04 -7.39 6.61
C VAL A 331 -17.32 -8.76 7.20
N LYS A 332 -18.53 -8.99 7.74
CA LYS A 332 -18.93 -10.30 8.29
C LYS A 332 -18.89 -11.40 7.22
N LYS A 333 -19.32 -11.12 5.98
CA LYS A 333 -19.24 -12.08 4.87
C LYS A 333 -17.79 -12.48 4.58
N LEU A 334 -16.87 -11.53 4.55
CA LEU A 334 -15.44 -11.79 4.31
C LEU A 334 -14.73 -12.51 5.46
N LEU A 335 -15.19 -12.30 6.69
CA LEU A 335 -14.72 -13.05 7.86
C LEU A 335 -15.18 -14.52 7.80
N ASN A 336 -16.45 -14.75 7.43
CA ASN A 336 -17.03 -16.09 7.36
C ASN A 336 -16.61 -16.90 6.13
N SER A 337 -16.20 -16.27 5.03
CA SER A 337 -15.72 -16.98 3.83
C SER A 337 -14.33 -17.62 4.00
N LYS A 338 -13.74 -17.52 5.20
CA LYS A 338 -12.44 -18.11 5.56
C LYS A 338 -12.55 -19.26 6.57
N ALA A 339 -13.78 -19.67 6.92
CA ALA A 339 -14.04 -20.80 7.82
C ALA A 339 -14.19 -22.11 7.03
#